data_AF-A0A372RSI2-F1
#
_entry.id   AF-A0A372RSI2-F1
#
_cell.length_a   1.000
_cell.length_b   1.000
_cell.length_c   1.000
_cell.angle_alpha   90.00
_cell.angle_beta   90.00
_cell.angle_gamma   90.00
#
_symmetry.space_group_name_H-M   'P 1'
#
loop_
_entity.id
_entity.type
_entity.pdbx_description
1 polymer ?
#
loop_
_entity_poly.entity_id
_entity_poly.type
_entity_poly.pdbx_seq_one_letter_code
_entity_poly.pdbx_strand_id
1 'polypeptide(L)'
;MLNSSIITLKQSLIISSWIDYKDDSSMYTSQQENPYNLILLLRGNRDGFGVEEFREKVFKQGPTIVVIHLAGSKDIIGGYNPLDWTGSNKFNQSTDSFIFSFRSEKKSSITTLSRVAKEKSAISDDDGHFIGFGHGDLKIFQSVCQKKDYMCPIHDLPSFQMSNYEVFKVVKKEIS
;
A
#
# COMPACT_ATOMS: atom_id res chain seq x y z
N MET A 1 16.10 5.10 -9.15
CA MET A 1 15.98 3.63 -9.21
C MET A 1 15.20 3.18 -7.98
N LEU A 2 14.31 2.19 -8.10
CA LEU A 2 13.51 1.68 -6.97
C LEU A 2 14.41 1.03 -5.91
N ASN A 3 14.33 1.46 -4.66
CA ASN A 3 15.01 0.83 -3.52
C ASN A 3 14.01 -0.01 -2.72
N SER A 4 13.72 -1.22 -3.19
CA SER A 4 12.80 -2.15 -2.54
C SER A 4 13.42 -3.54 -2.43
N SER A 5 13.13 -4.21 -1.32
CA SER A 5 13.43 -5.62 -1.09
C SER A 5 12.19 -6.52 -1.18
N ILE A 6 10.99 -5.92 -1.24
CA ILE A 6 9.71 -6.64 -1.25
C ILE A 6 9.08 -6.66 -2.65
N ILE A 7 9.00 -5.49 -3.31
CA ILE A 7 8.38 -5.37 -4.64
C ILE A 7 9.43 -5.24 -5.74
N THR A 8 9.09 -5.81 -6.89
CA THR A 8 9.84 -5.67 -8.13
C THR A 8 9.52 -4.35 -8.84
N LEU A 9 10.36 -3.96 -9.81
CA LEU A 9 10.07 -2.83 -10.70
C LEU A 9 8.70 -3.00 -11.37
N LYS A 10 8.38 -4.19 -11.90
CA LYS A 10 7.09 -4.47 -12.55
C LYS A 10 5.90 -4.21 -11.62
N GLN A 11 5.96 -4.70 -10.37
CA GLN A 11 4.90 -4.44 -9.39
C GLN A 11 4.80 -2.96 -9.05
N SER A 12 5.93 -2.26 -8.91
CA SER A 12 5.92 -0.80 -8.68
C SER A 12 5.28 -0.02 -9.82
N LEU A 13 5.50 -0.43 -11.09
CA LEU A 13 4.88 0.19 -12.26
C LEU A 13 3.37 -0.06 -12.30
N ILE A 14 2.91 -1.24 -11.89
CA ILE A 14 1.48 -1.55 -11.74
C ILE A 14 0.83 -0.60 -10.73
N ILE A 15 1.44 -0.46 -9.55
CA ILE A 15 0.95 0.43 -8.49
C ILE A 15 0.93 1.88 -9.00
N SER A 16 2.02 2.37 -9.60
CA SER A 16 2.10 3.72 -10.19
C SER A 16 1.03 3.97 -11.25
N SER A 17 0.77 3.00 -12.12
CA SER A 17 -0.27 3.12 -13.15
C SER A 17 -1.66 3.27 -12.53
N TRP A 18 -1.91 2.55 -11.43
CA TRP A 18 -3.13 2.68 -10.66
C TRP A 18 -3.22 3.99 -9.85
N ILE A 19 -2.14 4.72 -9.62
CA ILE A 19 -2.28 6.08 -9.09
C ILE A 19 -2.98 6.98 -10.14
N ASP A 20 -2.68 6.76 -11.43
CA ASP A 20 -3.22 7.55 -12.55
C ASP A 20 -4.44 6.92 -13.24
N TYR A 21 -5.14 6.00 -12.57
CA TYR A 21 -6.35 5.34 -13.09
C TYR A 21 -6.18 4.64 -14.45
N LYS A 22 -4.95 4.22 -14.78
CA LYS A 22 -4.67 3.52 -16.04
C LYS A 22 -5.27 2.11 -16.01
N ASP A 23 -5.76 1.70 -17.18
CA ASP A 23 -6.21 0.34 -17.44
C ASP A 23 -5.06 -0.55 -17.95
N ASP A 24 -5.36 -1.84 -18.17
CA ASP A 24 -4.40 -2.84 -18.62
C ASP A 24 -3.74 -2.50 -19.97
N SER A 25 -4.39 -1.67 -20.80
CA SER A 25 -3.88 -1.27 -22.12
C SER A 25 -2.90 -0.10 -22.07
N SER A 26 -2.87 0.63 -20.95
CA SER A 26 -2.17 1.92 -20.83
C SER A 26 -1.21 1.98 -19.64
N MET A 27 -0.93 0.84 -18.99
CA MET A 27 -0.01 0.73 -17.87
C MET A 27 1.41 1.17 -18.25
N TYR A 28 2.14 1.72 -17.29
CA TYR A 28 3.55 2.00 -17.43
C TYR A 28 4.35 0.71 -17.61
N THR A 29 5.21 0.69 -18.63
CA THR A 29 6.03 -0.47 -18.96
C THR A 29 7.50 -0.28 -18.60
N SER A 30 7.91 0.97 -18.34
CA SER A 30 9.29 1.32 -18.00
C SER A 30 9.38 2.40 -16.91
N GLN A 31 10.55 2.50 -16.27
CA GLN A 31 10.82 3.53 -15.26
C GLN A 31 10.82 4.95 -15.87
N GLN A 32 11.11 5.06 -17.18
CA GLN A 32 11.14 6.32 -17.91
C GLN A 32 9.73 6.88 -18.08
N GLU A 33 8.75 6.03 -18.42
CA GLU A 33 7.35 6.42 -18.58
C GLU A 33 6.65 6.74 -17.26
N ASN A 34 7.03 6.06 -16.17
CA ASN A 34 6.44 6.26 -14.85
C ASN A 34 6.72 7.69 -14.33
N PRO A 35 5.71 8.53 -14.06
CA PRO A 35 5.91 9.90 -13.59
C PRO A 35 6.25 9.97 -12.10
N TYR A 36 6.30 8.84 -11.39
CA TYR A 36 6.52 8.80 -9.95
C TYR A 36 7.91 8.30 -9.57
N ASN A 37 8.48 8.93 -8.54
CA ASN A 37 9.58 8.41 -7.73
C ASN A 37 9.02 7.85 -6.42
N LEU A 38 9.37 6.60 -6.12
CA LEU A 38 9.05 5.95 -4.86
C LEU A 38 10.26 6.06 -3.92
N ILE A 39 10.14 6.91 -2.90
CA ILE A 39 11.20 7.15 -1.92
C ILE A 39 10.93 6.29 -0.69
N LEU A 40 11.81 5.34 -0.40
CA LEU A 40 11.70 4.47 0.77
C LEU A 40 11.82 5.29 2.06
N LEU A 41 10.74 5.33 2.85
CA LEU A 41 10.72 5.98 4.17
C LEU A 41 11.10 4.98 5.26
N LEU A 42 10.48 3.81 5.22
CA LEU A 42 10.57 2.81 6.28
C LEU A 42 10.68 1.41 5.68
N ARG A 43 11.52 0.57 6.29
CA ARG A 43 11.64 -0.87 6.01
C ARG A 43 11.70 -1.65 7.33
N GLY A 44 10.79 -2.58 7.54
CA GLY A 44 10.61 -3.29 8.80
C GLY A 44 11.88 -3.95 9.34
N ASN A 45 12.56 -4.74 8.53
CA ASN A 45 13.80 -5.42 8.93
C ASN A 45 15.01 -4.50 9.15
N ARG A 46 14.93 -3.21 8.78
CA ARG A 46 15.97 -2.19 8.99
C ARG A 46 15.63 -1.28 10.15
N ASP A 47 14.38 -0.85 10.21
CA ASP A 47 13.94 0.27 11.04
C ASP A 47 13.13 -0.16 12.25
N GLY A 48 12.42 -1.30 12.18
CA GLY A 48 11.46 -1.74 13.18
C GLY A 48 10.06 -1.94 12.59
N PHE A 49 9.21 -2.69 13.30
CA PHE A 49 7.89 -3.13 12.85
C PHE A 49 6.71 -2.45 13.56
N GLY A 50 7.00 -1.55 14.48
CA GLY A 50 6.01 -0.97 15.35
C GLY A 50 5.32 0.26 14.78
N VAL A 51 4.30 0.68 15.53
CA VAL A 51 3.59 1.94 15.31
C VAL A 51 4.52 3.13 15.50
N GLU A 52 5.45 3.06 16.45
CA GLU A 52 6.36 4.17 16.76
C GLU A 52 7.27 4.51 15.57
N GLU A 53 7.90 3.52 14.95
CA GLU A 53 8.74 3.75 13.77
C GLU A 53 7.93 4.31 12.60
N PHE A 54 6.69 3.84 12.43
CA PHE A 54 5.78 4.35 11.41
C PHE A 54 5.42 5.82 11.67
N ARG A 55 5.09 6.18 12.92
CA ARG A 55 4.81 7.57 13.30
C ARG A 55 6.00 8.48 13.02
N GLU A 56 7.19 8.07 13.41
CA GLU A 56 8.40 8.86 13.24
C GLU A 56 8.78 9.08 11.77
N LYS A 57 8.63 8.05 10.92
CA LYS A 57 9.14 8.09 9.53
C LYS A 57 8.09 8.39 8.48
N VAL A 58 6.81 8.15 8.76
CA VAL A 58 5.74 8.15 7.74
C VAL A 58 4.70 9.26 7.96
N PHE A 59 4.47 9.70 9.19
CA PHE A 59 3.47 10.75 9.43
C PHE A 59 3.87 12.04 8.72
N LYS A 60 2.87 12.72 8.14
CA LYS A 60 3.01 14.00 7.40
C LYS A 60 3.98 13.95 6.21
N GLN A 61 4.22 12.77 5.64
CA GLN A 61 5.10 12.61 4.48
C GLN A 61 4.40 12.81 3.13
N GLY A 62 3.09 13.03 3.11
CA GLY A 62 2.25 13.09 1.93
C GLY A 62 1.77 11.71 1.47
N PRO A 63 1.41 11.59 0.17
CA PRO A 63 0.96 10.34 -0.41
C PRO A 63 1.96 9.20 -0.23
N THR A 64 1.47 8.04 0.22
CA THR A 64 2.30 6.89 0.58
C THR A 64 1.75 5.57 0.06
N ILE A 65 2.66 4.65 -0.25
CA ILE A 65 2.36 3.25 -0.54
C ILE A 65 2.91 2.41 0.60
N VAL A 66 2.03 1.61 1.22
CA VAL A 66 2.41 0.56 2.18
C VAL A 66 2.46 -0.78 1.45
N VAL A 67 3.56 -1.52 1.64
CA VAL A 67 3.81 -2.82 1.02
C VAL A 67 4.17 -3.81 2.14
N ILE A 68 3.43 -4.90 2.28
CA ILE A 68 3.60 -5.91 3.33
C ILE A 68 3.90 -7.25 2.68
N HIS A 69 5.01 -7.88 3.08
CA HIS A 69 5.38 -9.23 2.68
C HIS A 69 4.83 -10.24 3.68
N LEU A 70 4.03 -11.20 3.21
CA LEU A 70 3.41 -12.21 4.06
C LEU A 70 4.40 -13.31 4.45
N ALA A 71 4.33 -13.75 5.70
CA ALA A 71 5.18 -14.82 6.22
C ALA A 71 4.79 -16.17 5.58
N GLY A 72 5.79 -16.99 5.26
CA GLY A 72 5.58 -18.33 4.71
C GLY A 72 5.21 -18.37 3.22
N SER A 73 5.12 -17.23 2.52
CA SER A 73 4.91 -17.19 1.07
C SER A 73 5.71 -16.07 0.41
N LYS A 74 5.51 -15.87 -0.90
CA LYS A 74 6.02 -14.72 -1.67
C LYS A 74 4.92 -13.66 -1.88
N ASP A 75 3.81 -13.79 -1.17
CA ASP A 75 2.65 -12.96 -1.39
C ASP A 75 2.85 -11.60 -0.73
N ILE A 76 2.33 -10.58 -1.40
CA ILE A 76 2.42 -9.19 -1.00
C ILE A 76 1.02 -8.63 -0.93
N ILE A 77 0.71 -7.91 0.14
CA ILE A 77 -0.49 -7.08 0.27
C ILE A 77 -0.09 -5.64 0.57
N GLY A 78 -0.97 -4.68 0.31
CA GLY A 78 -0.64 -3.29 0.57
C GLY A 78 -1.76 -2.34 0.21
N GLY A 79 -1.45 -1.05 0.30
CA GLY A 79 -2.37 0.01 -0.07
C GLY A 79 -1.70 1.35 -0.31
N TYR A 80 -2.38 2.17 -1.10
CA TYR A 80 -2.02 3.54 -1.40
C TYR A 80 -2.93 4.50 -0.63
N ASN A 81 -2.30 5.33 0.20
CA ASN A 81 -2.92 6.47 0.84
C ASN A 81 -2.54 7.75 0.06
N PRO A 82 -3.48 8.42 -0.63
CA PRO A 82 -3.21 9.68 -1.32
C PRO A 82 -3.12 10.90 -0.39
N LEU A 83 -3.41 10.72 0.90
CA LEU A 83 -3.39 11.76 1.93
C LEU A 83 -2.16 11.61 2.84
N ASP A 84 -2.07 12.47 3.84
CA ASP A 84 -1.17 12.29 4.98
C ASP A 84 -1.70 11.28 5.99
N TRP A 85 -0.77 10.60 6.67
CA TRP A 85 -1.02 10.01 7.99
C TRP A 85 -0.74 11.09 9.05
N THR A 86 -1.71 11.34 9.91
CA THR A 86 -1.64 12.38 10.94
C THR A 86 -1.90 11.88 12.35
N GLY A 87 -2.45 10.66 12.50
CA GLY A 87 -2.88 10.14 13.79
C GLY A 87 -4.09 10.87 14.33
N SER A 88 -5.02 11.26 13.46
CA SER A 88 -6.21 12.03 13.86
C SER A 88 -7.26 11.22 14.63
N ASN A 89 -7.06 9.90 14.76
CA ASN A 89 -7.98 8.93 15.34
C ASN A 89 -9.36 8.94 14.67
N LYS A 90 -9.34 9.11 13.34
CA LYS A 90 -10.53 9.24 12.50
C LYS A 90 -10.36 8.50 11.19
N PHE A 91 -11.49 8.31 10.52
CA PHE A 91 -11.50 7.97 9.12
C PHE A 91 -11.34 9.22 8.25
N ASN A 92 -10.44 9.16 7.27
CA ASN A 92 -10.27 10.20 6.27
C ASN A 92 -10.86 9.76 4.94
N GLN A 93 -11.54 10.72 4.29
CA GLN A 93 -12.22 10.48 3.02
C GLN A 93 -11.24 10.48 1.85
N SER A 94 -11.37 9.51 0.94
CA SER A 94 -10.63 9.51 -0.32
C SER A 94 -11.38 8.75 -1.41
N THR A 95 -11.30 9.22 -2.64
CA THR A 95 -11.70 8.51 -3.88
C THR A 95 -10.54 7.75 -4.51
N ASP A 96 -9.31 8.23 -4.32
CA ASP A 96 -8.13 7.75 -5.03
C ASP A 96 -7.42 6.59 -4.33
N SER A 97 -7.76 6.35 -3.06
CA SER A 97 -7.18 5.24 -2.31
C SER A 97 -7.54 3.88 -2.92
N PHE A 98 -6.55 3.00 -2.94
CA PHE A 98 -6.72 1.62 -3.34
C PHE A 98 -5.85 0.70 -2.48
N ILE A 99 -6.31 -0.54 -2.35
CA ILE A 99 -5.54 -1.63 -1.76
C ILE A 99 -5.22 -2.67 -2.83
N PHE A 100 -4.19 -3.48 -2.60
CA PHE A 100 -3.73 -4.43 -3.60
C PHE A 100 -3.14 -5.70 -3.00
N SER A 101 -3.08 -6.75 -3.82
CA SER A 101 -2.28 -7.95 -3.56
C SER A 101 -1.58 -8.45 -4.81
N PHE A 102 -0.36 -8.95 -4.62
CA PHE A 102 0.37 -9.74 -5.61
C PHE A 102 0.60 -11.13 -5.01
N ARG A 103 -0.08 -12.14 -5.54
CA ARG A 103 0.01 -13.52 -5.06
C ARG A 103 0.68 -14.42 -6.08
N SER A 104 1.50 -15.35 -5.60
CA SER A 104 2.13 -16.37 -6.44
C SER A 104 1.34 -17.67 -6.34
N GLU A 105 0.56 -18.00 -7.35
CA GLU A 105 -0.05 -19.33 -7.50
C GLU A 105 0.84 -20.24 -8.35
N LYS A 106 0.67 -21.56 -8.21
CA LYS A 106 1.55 -22.62 -8.78
C LYS A 106 2.00 -22.40 -10.23
N LYS A 107 1.20 -21.71 -11.06
CA LYS A 107 1.50 -21.45 -12.48
C LYS A 107 1.24 -20.01 -12.94
N SER A 108 0.85 -19.09 -12.05
CA SER A 108 0.53 -17.70 -12.41
C SER A 108 0.68 -16.75 -11.23
N SER A 109 0.91 -15.47 -11.53
CA SER A 109 0.77 -14.40 -10.54
C SER A 109 -0.65 -13.85 -10.59
N ILE A 110 -1.34 -13.78 -9.46
CA ILE A 110 -2.63 -13.10 -9.35
C ILE A 110 -2.38 -11.70 -8.80
N THR A 111 -2.77 -10.70 -9.58
CA THR A 111 -2.82 -9.31 -9.14
C THR A 111 -4.26 -8.94 -8.83
N THR A 112 -4.51 -8.42 -7.63
CA THR A 112 -5.78 -7.81 -7.28
C THR A 112 -5.53 -6.36 -6.92
N LEU A 113 -6.30 -5.47 -7.54
CA LEU A 113 -6.26 -4.03 -7.30
C LEU A 113 -7.69 -3.61 -7.00
N SER A 114 -7.90 -2.94 -5.88
CA SER A 114 -9.23 -2.67 -5.36
C SER A 114 -9.33 -1.22 -4.93
N ARG A 115 -10.16 -0.43 -5.61
CA ARG A 115 -10.51 0.93 -5.17
C ARG A 115 -11.36 0.88 -3.92
N VAL A 116 -11.32 1.99 -3.19
CA VAL A 116 -12.28 2.26 -2.14
C VAL A 116 -13.69 2.36 -2.75
N ALA A 117 -14.67 1.70 -2.11
CA ALA A 117 -16.09 1.78 -2.44
C ALA A 117 -16.85 2.71 -1.47
N LYS A 118 -16.42 2.77 -0.20
CA LYS A 118 -16.94 3.72 0.80
C LYS A 118 -15.90 4.79 1.10
N GLU A 119 -15.90 5.84 0.29
CA GLU A 119 -14.88 6.88 0.31
C GLU A 119 -14.69 7.53 1.69
N LYS A 120 -15.78 7.74 2.45
CA LYS A 120 -15.75 8.36 3.80
C LYS A 120 -14.93 7.59 4.83
N SER A 121 -14.66 6.31 4.59
CA SER A 121 -13.86 5.45 5.47
C SER A 121 -12.62 4.88 4.81
N ALA A 122 -12.11 5.52 3.75
CA ALA A 122 -10.96 5.05 2.98
C ALA A 122 -9.73 4.79 3.88
N ILE A 123 -9.32 5.79 4.66
CA ILE A 123 -8.10 5.72 5.46
C ILE A 123 -8.47 5.73 6.94
N SER A 124 -8.00 4.73 7.67
CA SER A 124 -8.07 4.69 9.13
C SER A 124 -6.82 5.37 9.69
N ASP A 125 -6.91 6.68 9.87
CA ASP A 125 -5.82 7.53 10.33
C ASP A 125 -5.76 7.55 11.86
N ASP A 126 -5.31 6.44 12.42
CA ASP A 126 -5.13 6.18 13.85
C ASP A 126 -3.71 6.58 14.31
N ASP A 127 -3.49 6.75 15.61
CA ASP A 127 -2.15 6.92 16.19
C ASP A 127 -1.60 5.66 16.87
N GLY A 128 -2.35 4.56 16.83
CA GLY A 128 -2.04 3.28 17.44
C GLY A 128 -2.08 2.12 16.44
N HIS A 129 -2.70 1.01 16.84
CA HIS A 129 -2.67 -0.24 16.07
C HIS A 129 -3.71 -0.29 14.95
N PHE A 130 -4.64 0.67 14.86
CA PHE A 130 -5.69 0.67 13.84
C PHE A 130 -5.30 1.40 12.55
N ILE A 131 -4.04 1.83 12.43
CA ILE A 131 -3.49 2.43 11.20
C ILE A 131 -3.73 1.50 10.01
N GLY A 132 -4.35 2.03 8.96
CA GLY A 132 -4.56 1.27 7.73
C GLY A 132 -5.69 1.81 6.85
N PHE A 133 -6.36 0.89 6.16
CA PHE A 133 -7.32 1.15 5.09
C PHE A 133 -8.67 0.53 5.44
N GLY A 134 -9.74 1.31 5.32
CA GLY A 134 -11.09 0.87 5.64
C GLY A 134 -11.30 0.54 7.12
N HIS A 135 -12.51 0.07 7.45
CA HIS A 135 -12.82 -0.44 8.79
C HIS A 135 -12.05 -1.73 9.13
N GLY A 136 -11.53 -2.43 8.13
CA GLY A 136 -10.76 -3.66 8.34
C GLY A 136 -10.14 -4.23 7.07
N ASP A 137 -10.26 -3.53 5.93
CA ASP A 137 -9.78 -3.99 4.64
C ASP A 137 -8.27 -4.23 4.65
N LEU A 138 -7.53 -3.39 5.37
CA LEU A 138 -6.15 -3.67 5.77
C LEU A 138 -5.77 -2.88 7.02
N LYS A 139 -5.61 -3.55 8.17
CA LYS A 139 -4.99 -2.96 9.38
C LYS A 139 -3.57 -3.46 9.51
N ILE A 140 -2.60 -2.55 9.43
CA ILE A 140 -1.18 -2.89 9.29
C ILE A 140 -0.68 -3.62 10.54
N PHE A 141 -0.89 -3.02 11.72
CA PHE A 141 -0.31 -3.51 12.98
C PHE A 141 -1.20 -4.49 13.74
N GLN A 142 -2.50 -4.54 13.45
CA GLN A 142 -3.39 -5.61 13.93
C GLN A 142 -3.33 -6.88 13.07
N SER A 143 -2.62 -6.85 11.94
CA SER A 143 -2.57 -7.95 10.99
C SER A 143 -3.95 -8.43 10.52
N VAL A 144 -4.89 -7.50 10.32
CA VAL A 144 -6.26 -7.79 9.86
C VAL A 144 -6.42 -7.41 8.39
N CYS A 145 -7.11 -8.25 7.63
CA CYS A 145 -7.45 -7.99 6.23
C CYS A 145 -8.83 -8.60 5.92
N GLN A 146 -9.87 -7.79 5.90
CA GLN A 146 -11.25 -8.21 5.67
C GLN A 146 -11.97 -7.20 4.78
N LYS A 147 -12.54 -7.64 3.67
CA LYS A 147 -13.31 -6.75 2.80
C LYS A 147 -14.50 -6.12 3.55
N LYS A 148 -14.52 -4.79 3.66
CA LYS A 148 -15.58 -3.99 4.27
C LYS A 148 -15.95 -2.77 3.42
N ASP A 149 -14.94 -2.00 3.02
CA ASP A 149 -15.11 -0.68 2.41
C ASP A 149 -14.45 -0.56 1.04
N TYR A 150 -13.63 -1.53 0.65
CA TYR A 150 -13.03 -1.62 -0.68
C TYR A 150 -13.80 -2.61 -1.56
N MET A 151 -13.69 -2.45 -2.87
CA MET A 151 -14.48 -3.20 -3.86
C MET A 151 -14.26 -4.72 -3.78
N CYS A 152 -13.00 -5.14 -3.63
CA CYS A 152 -12.57 -6.53 -3.67
C CYS A 152 -11.72 -6.89 -2.44
N PRO A 153 -11.78 -8.14 -1.95
CA PRO A 153 -10.82 -8.65 -0.98
C PRO A 153 -9.42 -8.75 -1.62
N ILE A 154 -8.37 -8.56 -0.82
CA ILE A 154 -6.96 -8.73 -1.23
C ILE A 154 -6.28 -9.90 -0.51
N HIS A 155 -6.98 -10.55 0.41
CA HIS A 155 -6.52 -11.71 1.14
C HIS A 155 -7.70 -12.65 1.41
N ASP A 156 -7.45 -13.95 1.37
CA ASP A 156 -8.52 -14.96 1.53
C ASP A 156 -8.89 -15.18 3.01
N LEU A 157 -7.94 -14.92 3.91
CA LEU A 157 -8.12 -15.05 5.35
C LEU A 157 -8.37 -13.68 6.00
N PRO A 158 -9.09 -13.62 7.13
CA PRO A 158 -9.40 -12.37 7.83
C PRO A 158 -8.18 -11.71 8.48
N SER A 159 -7.07 -12.42 8.56
CA SER A 159 -5.84 -11.99 9.22
C SER A 159 -4.64 -12.57 8.49
N PHE A 160 -3.49 -11.92 8.63
CA PHE A 160 -2.23 -12.36 8.03
C PHE A 160 -1.12 -12.42 9.07
N GLN A 161 0.05 -12.90 8.66
CA GLN A 161 1.30 -12.76 9.41
C GLN A 161 2.28 -12.02 8.51
N MET A 162 2.86 -10.95 9.04
CA MET A 162 3.84 -10.13 8.32
C MET A 162 5.25 -10.64 8.60
N SER A 163 6.07 -10.76 7.55
CA SER A 163 7.51 -11.05 7.68
C SER A 163 8.39 -9.84 7.41
N ASN A 164 7.93 -8.91 6.56
CA ASN A 164 8.56 -7.62 6.32
C ASN A 164 7.51 -6.61 5.82
N TYR A 165 7.82 -5.32 5.87
CA TYR A 165 7.05 -4.29 5.18
C TYR A 165 7.94 -3.11 4.78
N GLU A 166 7.52 -2.40 3.74
CA GLU A 166 8.14 -1.18 3.26
C GLU A 166 7.07 -0.11 3.08
N VAL A 167 7.43 1.13 3.38
CA VAL A 167 6.57 2.30 3.15
C VAL A 167 7.32 3.28 2.26
N PHE A 168 6.68 3.69 1.17
CA PHE A 168 7.23 4.60 0.19
C PHE A 168 6.45 5.90 0.16
N LYS A 169 7.16 7.03 0.19
CA LYS A 169 6.60 8.31 -0.24
C LYS A 169 6.50 8.33 -1.76
N VAL A 170 5.37 8.80 -2.28
CA VAL A 170 5.15 8.99 -3.71
C VAL A 170 5.41 10.45 -4.08
N VAL A 171 6.34 10.69 -5.01
CA VAL A 171 6.69 12.04 -5.48
C VAL A 171 6.59 12.08 -6.99
N LYS A 172 5.87 13.05 -7.56
CA LYS A 172 5.88 13.29 -9.01
C LYS A 172 7.26 13.78 -9.42
N LYS A 173 7.81 13.21 -10.49
CA LYS A 173 9.03 13.70 -11.14
C LYS A 173 8.74 15.10 -11.67
N GLU A 174 9.67 16.02 -11.45
CA GLU A 174 9.63 17.31 -12.12
C GLU A 174 9.85 17.07 -13.62
N ILE A 175 9.03 17.71 -14.44
CA ILE A 175 9.26 17.77 -15.88
C ILE A 175 10.38 18.79 -16.06
N SER A 176 11.58 18.30 -16.35
CA SER A 176 12.71 19.13 -16.79
C SER A 176 12.50 19.61 -18.22
#